data_AF-A0A527H8B0-F1
#
_entry.id   AF-A0A527H8B0-F1
#
_cell.length_a   1.000
_cell.length_b   1.000
_cell.length_c   1.000
_cell.angle_alpha   90.00
_cell.angle_beta   90.00
_cell.angle_gamma   90.00
#
_symmetry.space_group_name_H-M   'P 1'
#
loop_
_entity.id
_entity.type
_entity.pdbx_description
1 polymer ?
#
loop_
_entity_poly.entity_id
_entity_poly.type
_entity_poly.pdbx_seq_one_letter_code
_entity_poly.pdbx_strand_id
1 'polypeptide(L)'
;MATITNTNLVLDEQIGVQTVTDDNDVLLDQALIDDLVALGVAGISLGTDATTGFPQVAVNTALLDTTGATDLALSIPADGTTSGLFTVDGTEIFLYNEGGVIYGREAVNGVADPTGDLAFAVALDKTDVSSAQIYLVQYEPLHHNDPLAVDDADILSFAEGKITLDVTTTELVTTFQSLDFASIPSGSPQETLTVATADLTDNHSAKFDGLIFPAGAVTDPTTINTNPGTDDDLNPNAIGFGVKGGQASQLNQNEGFFVQDAAWTSASPDANEIGGIRFDVQGVGGVKSVNIEWWTVDNGIVIEHGTDTVVLPGGSSVFENYTIESADSVDQIYVRFFYDTKQSTSGVRVENLEVAFPSSSEVTVVNHEDLGTHLVFEDAGPTFDGITGDATPFQVGLAANQQDTGTFDLTPGADGSHVTITAYTDLGGTAIEEILNADGTTLTYHDVATDTDLYQLNVTDSGYTFDVLFTPQGEQS
;
A
#
# COMPACT_ATOMS: atom_id res chain seq x y z
N MET A 1 -5.18 2.53 6.74
CA MET A 1 -4.93 1.67 5.58
C MET A 1 -3.72 0.86 5.95
N ALA A 2 -3.91 -0.43 6.18
CA ALA A 2 -2.79 -1.34 6.34
C ALA A 2 -2.13 -1.47 4.98
N THR A 3 -0.82 -1.27 4.91
CA THR A 3 -0.07 -1.14 3.65
C THR A 3 1.14 -2.06 3.67
N ILE A 4 1.47 -2.64 2.51
CA ILE A 4 2.80 -3.17 2.24
C ILE A 4 3.78 -2.01 2.40
N THR A 5 4.78 -2.18 3.26
CA THR A 5 5.79 -1.16 3.50
C THR A 5 6.75 -1.09 2.31
N ASN A 6 7.57 -0.04 2.22
CA ASN A 6 8.56 0.10 1.14
C ASN A 6 9.76 -0.87 1.27
N THR A 7 9.58 -2.03 1.92
CA THR A 7 10.59 -3.08 2.03
C THR A 7 10.22 -4.27 1.16
N ASN A 8 11.22 -5.07 0.77
CA ASN A 8 11.00 -6.32 0.04
C ASN A 8 11.06 -7.51 0.98
N LEU A 9 10.39 -8.60 0.60
CA LEU A 9 10.66 -9.93 1.10
C LEU A 9 11.62 -10.59 0.12
N VAL A 10 12.88 -10.69 0.51
CA VAL A 10 14.00 -11.16 -0.30
C VAL A 10 14.37 -12.57 0.14
N LEU A 11 14.38 -13.50 -0.79
CA LEU A 11 14.89 -14.86 -0.63
C LEU A 11 16.10 -15.02 -1.54
N ASP A 12 17.25 -15.35 -0.96
CA ASP A 12 18.45 -15.65 -1.73
C ASP A 12 18.48 -17.15 -2.06
N GLU A 13 18.62 -17.48 -3.34
CA GLU A 13 18.73 -18.86 -3.81
C GLU A 13 20.00 -19.57 -3.28
N GLN A 14 20.95 -18.85 -2.69
CA GLN A 14 22.20 -19.40 -2.16
C GLN A 14 21.96 -20.36 -0.99
N ILE A 15 22.51 -21.57 -1.11
CA ILE A 15 22.37 -22.65 -0.12
C ILE A 15 22.71 -22.14 1.29
N GLY A 16 21.72 -22.21 2.18
CA GLY A 16 21.89 -21.90 3.60
C GLY A 16 21.04 -20.72 4.03
N VAL A 17 21.38 -20.18 5.21
CA VAL A 17 20.79 -18.94 5.70
C VAL A 17 21.85 -17.87 5.52
N GLN A 18 21.56 -16.90 4.67
CA GLN A 18 22.47 -15.80 4.45
C GLN A 18 22.45 -14.80 5.59
N THR A 19 23.56 -14.07 5.71
CA THR A 19 23.77 -13.11 6.80
C THR A 19 24.08 -11.71 6.29
N VAL A 20 23.94 -11.47 4.98
CA VAL A 20 23.97 -10.10 4.45
C VAL A 20 22.66 -9.39 4.81
N THR A 21 22.61 -8.08 4.61
CA THR A 21 21.69 -7.20 5.36
C THR A 21 20.29 -7.08 4.75
N ASP A 22 20.12 -7.59 3.54
CA ASP A 22 18.98 -7.42 2.64
C ASP A 22 18.05 -8.63 2.73
N ASP A 23 18.63 -9.82 2.83
CA ASP A 23 17.96 -11.10 2.72
C ASP A 23 17.11 -11.39 3.94
N ASN A 24 16.10 -12.20 3.71
CA ASN A 24 15.14 -12.57 4.73
C ASN A 24 15.08 -14.08 4.94
N ASP A 25 16.12 -14.81 4.50
CA ASP A 25 16.24 -16.25 4.69
C ASP A 25 16.15 -16.61 6.16
N VAL A 26 15.45 -17.70 6.41
CA VAL A 26 15.32 -18.25 7.75
C VAL A 26 15.68 -19.72 7.76
N LEU A 27 16.23 -20.15 8.89
CA LEU A 27 16.54 -21.56 9.10
C LEU A 27 15.25 -22.37 9.06
N LEU A 28 15.18 -23.31 8.12
CA LEU A 28 14.08 -24.27 8.04
C LEU A 28 14.20 -25.34 9.14
N ASP A 29 13.81 -24.98 10.36
CA ASP A 29 13.74 -25.88 11.50
C ASP A 29 12.36 -26.56 11.63
N GLN A 30 12.26 -27.54 12.54
CA GLN A 30 11.00 -28.28 12.73
C GLN A 30 9.83 -27.38 13.18
N ALA A 31 10.10 -26.31 13.92
CA ALA A 31 9.03 -25.43 14.41
C ALA A 31 8.45 -24.64 13.24
N LEU A 32 9.29 -24.05 12.41
CA LEU A 32 8.85 -23.35 11.19
C LEU A 32 8.11 -24.30 10.22
N ILE A 33 8.59 -25.53 10.06
CA ILE A 33 7.90 -26.54 9.26
C ILE A 33 6.49 -26.83 9.81
N ASP A 34 6.37 -27.04 11.11
CA ASP A 34 5.07 -27.31 11.74
C ASP A 34 4.11 -26.14 11.54
N ASP A 35 4.61 -24.90 11.62
CA ASP A 35 3.84 -23.68 11.40
C ASP A 35 3.40 -23.56 9.93
N LEU A 36 4.31 -23.73 8.96
CA LEU A 36 3.99 -23.70 7.53
C LEU A 36 3.00 -24.81 7.13
N VAL A 37 3.14 -26.02 7.68
CA VAL A 37 2.19 -27.11 7.47
C VAL A 37 0.82 -26.76 8.06
N ALA A 38 0.77 -26.07 9.21
CA ALA A 38 -0.48 -25.60 9.79
C ALA A 38 -1.18 -24.54 8.92
N LEU A 39 -0.41 -23.75 8.17
CA LEU A 39 -0.92 -22.82 7.14
C LEU A 39 -1.36 -23.53 5.84
N GLY A 40 -1.08 -24.83 5.70
CA GLY A 40 -1.43 -25.62 4.51
C GLY A 40 -0.36 -25.64 3.43
N VAL A 41 0.88 -25.23 3.75
CA VAL A 41 2.02 -25.31 2.83
C VAL A 41 2.39 -26.78 2.59
N ALA A 42 2.41 -27.19 1.33
CA ALA A 42 2.74 -28.52 0.85
C ALA A 42 4.20 -28.58 0.38
N GLY A 43 4.80 -29.78 0.35
CA GLY A 43 6.17 -29.96 -0.14
C GLY A 43 7.28 -29.54 0.83
N ILE A 44 6.93 -29.00 2.01
CA ILE A 44 7.89 -28.61 3.04
C ILE A 44 8.24 -29.78 3.98
N SER A 45 9.53 -30.01 4.25
CA SER A 45 9.99 -31.07 5.16
C SER A 45 11.34 -30.75 5.80
N LEU A 46 11.75 -31.54 6.81
CA LEU A 46 13.01 -31.32 7.53
C LEU A 46 14.23 -31.56 6.65
N GLY A 47 15.07 -30.54 6.56
CA GLY A 47 16.33 -30.56 5.84
C GLY A 47 16.16 -30.04 4.41
N THR A 48 16.89 -28.98 4.10
CA THR A 48 17.21 -28.65 2.72
C THR A 48 18.04 -29.79 2.12
N ASP A 49 17.81 -30.14 0.86
CA ASP A 49 18.69 -31.10 0.19
C ASP A 49 20.10 -30.53 0.21
N ALA A 50 21.05 -31.22 0.83
CA ALA A 50 22.42 -30.72 0.94
C ALA A 50 23.14 -30.62 -0.42
N THR A 51 22.54 -31.19 -1.47
CA THR A 51 22.98 -31.11 -2.86
C THR A 51 22.37 -29.91 -3.57
N THR A 52 21.14 -29.52 -3.21
CA THR A 52 20.39 -28.49 -3.96
C THR A 52 19.92 -27.28 -3.15
N GLY A 53 20.15 -27.21 -1.84
CA GLY A 53 19.72 -26.09 -1.00
C GLY A 53 18.22 -25.95 -0.74
N PHE A 54 17.35 -26.56 -1.54
CA PHE A 54 15.90 -26.39 -1.44
C PHE A 54 15.19 -27.44 -0.55
N PRO A 55 14.02 -27.11 0.03
CA PRO A 55 13.33 -25.82 -0.05
C PRO A 55 13.93 -24.74 0.86
N GLN A 56 14.05 -23.52 0.34
CA GLN A 56 14.42 -22.32 1.11
C GLN A 56 13.18 -21.54 1.52
N VAL A 57 13.28 -20.79 2.62
CA VAL A 57 12.18 -20.00 3.16
C VAL A 57 12.70 -18.63 3.59
N ALA A 58 11.96 -17.60 3.22
CA ALA A 58 12.18 -16.24 3.68
C ALA A 58 10.94 -15.68 4.37
N VAL A 59 11.14 -14.80 5.37
CA VAL A 59 10.07 -14.03 6.03
C VAL A 59 10.57 -12.66 6.47
N ASN A 60 9.83 -11.61 6.07
CA ASN A 60 10.11 -10.24 6.48
C ASN A 60 9.01 -9.73 7.42
N THR A 61 9.37 -9.63 8.70
CA THR A 61 8.44 -9.18 9.76
C THR A 61 8.04 -7.70 9.68
N ALA A 62 8.73 -6.91 8.86
CA ALA A 62 8.46 -5.49 8.63
C ALA A 62 7.72 -5.22 7.30
N LEU A 63 7.41 -6.26 6.51
CA LEU A 63 6.76 -6.10 5.21
C LEU A 63 5.34 -5.52 5.32
N LEU A 64 4.60 -5.90 6.36
CA LEU A 64 3.20 -5.50 6.52
C LEU A 64 3.03 -4.48 7.65
N ASP A 65 2.41 -3.34 7.35
CA ASP A 65 1.73 -2.54 8.36
C ASP A 65 0.26 -2.96 8.39
N THR A 66 -0.18 -3.63 9.45
CA THR A 66 -1.54 -4.17 9.56
C THR A 66 -2.49 -3.24 10.34
N THR A 67 -2.08 -1.98 10.55
CA THR A 67 -2.88 -1.00 11.32
C THR A 67 -4.26 -0.78 10.70
N GLY A 68 -5.30 -1.16 11.46
CA GLY A 68 -6.71 -1.02 11.07
C GLY A 68 -7.24 -2.14 10.16
N ALA A 69 -6.42 -3.14 9.82
CA ALA A 69 -6.90 -4.33 9.13
C ALA A 69 -7.76 -5.20 10.06
N THR A 70 -8.83 -5.75 9.49
CA THR A 70 -9.75 -6.69 10.13
C THR A 70 -9.67 -8.09 9.52
N ASP A 71 -9.23 -8.19 8.27
CA ASP A 71 -8.85 -9.45 7.61
C ASP A 71 -7.80 -9.18 6.52
N LEU A 72 -7.06 -10.22 6.17
CA LEU A 72 -6.04 -10.23 5.12
C LEU A 72 -6.22 -11.49 4.27
N ALA A 73 -6.01 -11.40 2.96
CA ALA A 73 -6.01 -12.57 2.09
C ALA A 73 -5.04 -12.41 0.92
N LEU A 74 -4.45 -13.52 0.49
CA LEU A 74 -3.70 -13.55 -0.76
C LEU A 74 -4.65 -13.82 -1.93
N SER A 75 -4.46 -13.09 -3.01
CA SER A 75 -5.26 -13.20 -4.22
C SER A 75 -4.38 -13.20 -5.47
N ILE A 76 -4.91 -13.81 -6.53
CA ILE A 76 -4.32 -13.84 -7.87
C ILE A 76 -5.45 -13.56 -8.89
N PRO A 77 -5.15 -13.08 -10.11
CA PRO A 77 -6.19 -12.79 -11.10
C PRO A 77 -7.09 -13.99 -11.43
N ALA A 78 -6.49 -15.18 -11.57
CA ALA A 78 -7.17 -16.47 -11.74
C ALA A 78 -6.15 -17.62 -11.62
N ASP A 79 -6.61 -18.80 -11.21
CA ASP A 79 -5.81 -20.03 -11.28
C ASP A 79 -5.33 -20.31 -12.72
N GLY A 80 -4.07 -20.72 -12.86
CA GLY A 80 -3.41 -20.94 -14.13
C GLY A 80 -2.97 -19.65 -14.83
N THR A 81 -2.92 -18.51 -14.12
CA THR A 81 -2.29 -17.29 -14.63
C THR A 81 -0.77 -17.44 -14.65
N THR A 82 -0.11 -17.07 -15.74
CA THR A 82 1.37 -17.07 -15.78
C THR A 82 1.95 -16.18 -14.69
N SER A 83 2.93 -16.70 -13.94
CA SER A 83 3.69 -15.92 -12.96
C SER A 83 4.63 -14.91 -13.64
N GLY A 84 5.09 -15.22 -14.86
CA GLY A 84 6.19 -14.54 -15.53
C GLY A 84 7.57 -15.11 -15.20
N LEU A 85 7.64 -16.08 -14.29
CA LEU A 85 8.86 -16.78 -13.89
C LEU A 85 8.96 -18.13 -14.61
N PHE A 86 10.18 -18.62 -14.73
CA PHE A 86 10.53 -19.88 -15.38
C PHE A 86 11.51 -20.64 -14.50
N THR A 87 11.48 -21.96 -14.56
CA THR A 87 12.57 -22.80 -14.07
C THR A 87 13.81 -22.60 -14.93
N VAL A 88 14.98 -23.00 -14.41
CA VAL A 88 16.27 -22.95 -15.14
C VAL A 88 16.21 -23.65 -16.51
N ASP A 89 15.42 -24.72 -16.65
CA ASP A 89 15.29 -25.46 -17.92
C ASP A 89 14.30 -24.81 -18.93
N GLY A 90 13.71 -23.67 -18.56
CA GLY A 90 12.80 -22.89 -19.38
C GLY A 90 11.33 -23.30 -19.28
N THR A 91 10.96 -24.08 -18.27
CA THR A 91 9.57 -24.44 -18.00
C THR A 91 8.84 -23.26 -17.34
N GLU A 92 7.72 -22.84 -17.94
CA GLU A 92 6.93 -21.70 -17.44
C GLU A 92 6.21 -22.06 -16.15
N ILE A 93 6.14 -21.12 -15.20
CA ILE A 93 5.49 -21.31 -13.90
C ILE A 93 4.14 -20.57 -13.86
N PHE A 94 3.08 -21.25 -13.43
CA PHE A 94 1.71 -20.74 -13.33
C PHE A 94 1.24 -20.65 -11.87
N LEU A 95 0.42 -19.64 -11.57
CA LEU A 95 -0.09 -19.36 -10.23
C LEU A 95 -1.39 -20.10 -9.93
N TYR A 96 -1.50 -20.65 -8.72
CA TYR A 96 -2.70 -21.30 -8.19
C TYR A 96 -2.96 -20.88 -6.75
N ASN A 97 -4.19 -20.51 -6.40
CA ASN A 97 -4.58 -20.27 -5.01
C ASN A 97 -5.21 -21.53 -4.41
N GLU A 98 -4.45 -22.27 -3.62
CA GLU A 98 -4.84 -23.55 -3.05
C GLU A 98 -5.02 -23.41 -1.53
N GLY A 99 -6.24 -23.09 -1.11
CA GLY A 99 -6.57 -22.98 0.31
C GLY A 99 -5.98 -21.75 1.00
N GLY A 100 -5.68 -20.68 0.24
CA GLY A 100 -5.11 -19.43 0.77
C GLY A 100 -3.58 -19.34 0.64
N VAL A 101 -2.93 -20.42 0.19
CA VAL A 101 -1.52 -20.41 -0.23
C VAL A 101 -1.45 -20.23 -1.74
N ILE A 102 -0.61 -19.32 -2.21
CA ILE A 102 -0.36 -19.14 -3.64
C ILE A 102 0.82 -20.02 -4.04
N TYR A 103 0.59 -21.01 -4.90
CA TYR A 103 1.66 -21.85 -5.45
C TYR A 103 2.02 -21.41 -6.86
N GLY A 104 3.33 -21.37 -7.15
CA GLY A 104 3.87 -21.43 -8.49
C GLY A 104 4.08 -22.89 -8.88
N ARG A 105 3.37 -23.35 -9.92
CA ARG A 105 3.49 -24.71 -10.46
C ARG A 105 4.01 -24.71 -11.88
N GLU A 106 4.89 -25.65 -12.17
CA GLU A 106 5.45 -25.86 -13.49
C GLU A 106 4.39 -26.22 -14.54
N ALA A 107 4.61 -25.79 -15.78
CA ALA A 107 3.81 -26.17 -16.92
C ALA A 107 3.94 -27.67 -17.25
N VAL A 108 2.83 -28.40 -17.31
CA VAL A 108 2.85 -29.78 -17.80
C VAL A 108 2.59 -29.80 -19.30
N ASN A 109 3.61 -30.17 -20.09
CA ASN A 109 3.61 -30.08 -21.56
C ASN A 109 3.36 -28.66 -22.09
N GLY A 110 3.90 -27.64 -21.40
CA GLY A 110 3.79 -26.24 -21.81
C GLY A 110 2.40 -25.63 -21.59
N VAL A 111 1.60 -26.21 -20.71
CA VAL A 111 0.27 -25.72 -20.34
C VAL A 111 0.14 -25.68 -18.82
N ALA A 112 -0.57 -24.67 -18.31
CA ALA A 112 -0.92 -24.57 -16.90
C ALA A 112 -1.63 -25.85 -16.39
N ASP A 113 -1.06 -26.48 -15.37
CA ASP A 113 -1.60 -27.69 -14.74
C ASP A 113 -1.51 -27.58 -13.21
N PRO A 114 -2.63 -27.70 -12.46
CA PRO A 114 -2.61 -27.66 -10.98
C PRO A 114 -1.90 -28.87 -10.35
N THR A 115 -1.46 -29.85 -11.16
CA THR A 115 -0.66 -31.00 -10.73
C THR A 115 0.80 -30.89 -11.13
N GLY A 116 1.20 -29.77 -11.75
CA GLY A 116 2.61 -29.46 -11.98
C GLY A 116 3.42 -29.45 -10.69
N ASP A 117 4.70 -29.74 -10.81
CA ASP A 117 5.64 -29.71 -9.71
C ASP A 117 5.75 -28.28 -9.14
N LEU A 118 6.13 -28.18 -7.87
CA LEU A 118 6.15 -26.92 -7.13
C LEU A 118 7.47 -26.20 -7.37
N ALA A 119 7.41 -24.95 -7.83
CA ALA A 119 8.58 -24.09 -7.97
C ALA A 119 8.73 -23.14 -6.78
N PHE A 120 7.63 -22.52 -6.35
CA PHE A 120 7.58 -21.67 -5.15
C PHE A 120 6.19 -21.67 -4.49
N ALA A 121 6.09 -21.16 -3.27
CA ALA A 121 4.84 -20.85 -2.59
C ALA A 121 4.90 -19.52 -1.84
N VAL A 122 3.76 -18.83 -1.73
CA VAL A 122 3.55 -17.65 -0.90
C VAL A 122 2.44 -17.97 0.10
N ALA A 123 2.77 -17.90 1.39
CA ALA A 123 1.84 -18.18 2.47
C ALA A 123 1.67 -16.96 3.37
N LEU A 124 0.45 -16.75 3.85
CA LEU A 124 0.10 -15.69 4.79
C LEU A 124 -0.24 -16.32 6.14
N ASP A 125 0.58 -16.08 7.16
CA ASP A 125 0.17 -16.31 8.55
C ASP A 125 -0.65 -15.11 9.02
N LYS A 126 -1.94 -15.36 9.22
CA LYS A 126 -2.89 -14.39 9.79
C LYS A 126 -3.57 -14.91 11.04
N THR A 127 -2.90 -15.81 11.78
CA THR A 127 -3.39 -16.31 13.07
C THR A 127 -3.71 -15.15 14.02
N ASP A 128 -2.90 -14.09 13.95
CA ASP A 128 -3.19 -12.77 14.50
C ASP A 128 -2.97 -11.73 13.39
N VAL A 129 -4.04 -11.04 12.97
CA VAL A 129 -3.98 -10.02 11.91
C VAL A 129 -3.04 -8.87 12.29
N SER A 130 -2.91 -8.55 13.58
CA SER A 130 -2.05 -7.45 14.04
C SER A 130 -0.55 -7.74 13.93
N SER A 131 -0.18 -9.01 13.71
CA SER A 131 1.20 -9.45 13.54
C SER A 131 1.33 -10.41 12.36
N ALA A 132 0.50 -10.24 11.33
CA ALA A 132 0.49 -11.12 10.17
C ALA A 132 1.84 -11.10 9.43
N GLN A 133 2.21 -12.22 8.84
CA GLN A 133 3.49 -12.41 8.15
C GLN A 133 3.30 -13.10 6.81
N ILE A 134 4.12 -12.72 5.83
CA ILE A 134 4.23 -13.40 4.54
C ILE A 134 5.48 -14.27 4.56
N TYR A 135 5.31 -15.53 4.16
CA TYR A 135 6.39 -16.46 3.90
C TYR A 135 6.52 -16.65 2.39
N LEU A 136 7.74 -16.53 1.90
CA LEU A 136 8.13 -16.92 0.55
C LEU A 136 8.90 -18.24 0.67
N VAL A 137 8.48 -19.25 -0.07
CA VAL A 137 9.10 -20.58 -0.08
C VAL A 137 9.51 -20.89 -1.50
N GLN A 138 10.73 -21.35 -1.69
CA GLN A 138 11.23 -21.80 -2.98
C GLN A 138 11.61 -23.28 -2.93
N TYR A 139 11.26 -24.04 -3.96
CA TYR A 139 11.45 -25.49 -4.01
C TYR A 139 12.49 -25.92 -5.04
N GLU A 140 12.83 -25.05 -5.98
CA GLU A 140 13.79 -25.30 -7.05
C GLU A 140 14.34 -23.95 -7.55
N PRO A 141 15.48 -23.92 -8.23
CA PRO A 141 16.08 -22.69 -8.73
C PRO A 141 15.27 -22.07 -9.88
N LEU A 142 15.25 -20.74 -9.95
CA LEU A 142 14.52 -19.99 -10.98
C LEU A 142 15.47 -19.43 -12.04
N HIS A 143 14.95 -19.21 -13.24
CA HIS A 143 15.73 -18.66 -14.34
C HIS A 143 15.84 -17.14 -14.24
N HIS A 144 17.04 -16.69 -13.88
CA HIS A 144 17.47 -15.29 -13.93
C HIS A 144 17.82 -14.86 -15.37
N ASN A 145 17.36 -13.68 -15.77
CA ASN A 145 17.34 -13.26 -17.18
C ASN A 145 18.43 -12.25 -17.54
N ASP A 146 19.15 -11.69 -16.56
CA ASP A 146 20.17 -10.68 -16.83
C ASP A 146 21.58 -11.30 -16.83
N PRO A 147 22.12 -11.70 -17.98
CA PRO A 147 23.43 -12.37 -18.04
C PRO A 147 24.62 -11.45 -17.68
N LEU A 148 24.37 -10.20 -17.28
CA LEU A 148 25.35 -9.24 -16.80
C LEU A 148 25.34 -9.09 -15.27
N ALA A 149 24.32 -9.61 -14.60
CA ALA A 149 24.25 -9.77 -13.16
C ALA A 149 24.36 -11.29 -12.87
N VAL A 150 25.14 -11.66 -11.85
CA VAL A 150 25.69 -13.02 -11.73
C VAL A 150 25.70 -13.50 -10.27
N ASP A 151 24.91 -12.86 -9.40
CA ASP A 151 24.88 -13.00 -7.93
C ASP A 151 23.64 -12.23 -7.44
N ASP A 152 23.58 -11.82 -6.16
CA ASP A 152 22.49 -11.06 -5.53
C ASP A 152 22.04 -9.79 -6.29
N ALA A 153 22.86 -9.32 -7.25
CA ALA A 153 22.50 -8.22 -8.15
C ALA A 153 21.50 -8.60 -9.26
N ASP A 154 21.35 -9.89 -9.60
CA ASP A 154 20.29 -10.36 -10.50
C ASP A 154 19.06 -10.70 -9.66
N ILE A 155 18.02 -9.88 -9.80
CA ILE A 155 16.79 -10.00 -9.02
C ILE A 155 15.63 -10.41 -9.91
N LEU A 156 14.83 -11.37 -9.43
CA LEU A 156 13.55 -11.73 -10.02
C LEU A 156 12.42 -11.29 -9.09
N SER A 157 11.42 -10.61 -9.65
CA SER A 157 10.17 -10.33 -8.97
C SER A 157 8.99 -10.58 -9.90
N PHE A 158 7.79 -10.61 -9.34
CA PHE A 158 6.59 -10.71 -10.16
C PHE A 158 6.28 -9.37 -10.83
N ALA A 159 5.58 -9.43 -11.96
CA ALA A 159 4.96 -8.24 -12.55
C ALA A 159 3.81 -7.74 -11.66
N GLU A 160 3.51 -6.44 -11.77
CA GLU A 160 2.42 -5.79 -11.03
C GLU A 160 1.09 -6.56 -11.16
N GLY A 161 0.41 -6.78 -10.03
CA GLY A 161 -0.93 -7.36 -9.96
C GLY A 161 -0.99 -8.87 -10.15
N LYS A 162 0.16 -9.56 -10.13
CA LYS A 162 0.22 -11.03 -10.23
C LYS A 162 -0.18 -11.72 -8.94
N ILE A 163 0.34 -11.23 -7.82
CA ILE A 163 -0.02 -11.66 -6.48
C ILE A 163 -0.36 -10.39 -5.70
N THR A 164 -1.58 -10.34 -5.17
CA THR A 164 -2.08 -9.18 -4.44
C THR A 164 -2.41 -9.56 -3.01
N LEU A 165 -2.23 -8.60 -2.10
CA LEU A 165 -2.72 -8.67 -0.73
C LEU A 165 -4.05 -7.93 -0.65
N ASP A 166 -5.12 -8.67 -0.39
CA ASP A 166 -6.44 -8.12 -0.09
C ASP A 166 -6.47 -7.71 1.38
N VAL A 167 -6.62 -6.41 1.63
CA VAL A 167 -6.66 -5.80 2.96
C VAL A 167 -8.09 -5.40 3.26
N THR A 168 -8.71 -6.05 4.24
CA THR A 168 -10.08 -5.77 4.65
C THR A 168 -10.09 -4.84 5.86
N THR A 169 -10.78 -3.70 5.77
CA THR A 169 -11.03 -2.79 6.89
C THR A 169 -12.52 -2.66 7.15
N THR A 170 -12.89 -2.21 8.34
CA THR A 170 -14.25 -1.74 8.62
C THR A 170 -14.21 -0.25 8.92
N GLU A 171 -15.05 0.51 8.22
CA GLU A 171 -15.14 1.96 8.38
C GLU A 171 -16.59 2.45 8.32
N LEU A 172 -16.88 3.53 9.03
CA LEU A 172 -18.16 4.22 8.89
C LEU A 172 -18.09 5.10 7.64
N VAL A 173 -19.06 4.94 6.75
CA VAL A 173 -19.11 5.72 5.50
C VAL A 173 -20.04 6.90 5.71
N THR A 174 -19.57 8.12 5.48
CA THR A 174 -20.40 9.33 5.53
C THR A 174 -21.18 9.49 4.23
N THR A 175 -22.51 9.60 4.30
CA THR A 175 -23.35 9.86 3.12
C THR A 175 -24.33 10.98 3.38
N PHE A 176 -24.53 11.87 2.39
CA PHE A 176 -25.53 12.93 2.48
C PHE A 176 -26.93 12.35 2.51
N GLN A 177 -27.66 12.68 3.57
CA GLN A 177 -29.04 12.30 3.75
C GLN A 177 -29.96 13.51 3.67
N SER A 178 -31.04 13.38 2.90
CA SER A 178 -32.06 14.41 2.83
C SER A 178 -32.85 14.50 4.14
N LEU A 179 -33.21 15.71 4.54
CA LEU A 179 -33.94 15.97 5.79
C LEU A 179 -35.44 16.19 5.55
N ASP A 180 -36.28 15.71 6.47
CA ASP A 180 -37.75 15.86 6.41
C ASP A 180 -38.24 17.15 7.08
N PHE A 181 -38.15 18.26 6.36
CA PHE A 181 -38.75 19.53 6.77
C PHE A 181 -40.29 19.57 6.63
N ALA A 182 -40.90 18.63 5.89
CA ALA A 182 -42.35 18.62 5.70
C ALA A 182 -43.11 18.25 6.98
N SER A 183 -42.44 17.53 7.89
CA SER A 183 -42.93 17.23 9.23
C SER A 183 -43.09 18.46 10.14
N ILE A 184 -42.44 19.59 9.80
CA ILE A 184 -42.39 20.77 10.66
C ILE A 184 -43.53 21.75 10.30
N PRO A 185 -44.44 22.07 11.23
CA PRO A 185 -45.56 22.97 10.95
C PRO A 185 -45.09 24.36 10.51
N SER A 186 -45.47 24.77 9.29
CA SER A 186 -45.30 26.15 8.84
C SER A 186 -46.29 27.04 9.59
N GLY A 187 -45.81 27.97 10.41
CA GLY A 187 -46.72 28.92 11.08
C GLY A 187 -46.21 29.71 12.29
N SER A 188 -44.99 29.48 12.76
CA SER A 188 -44.36 30.35 13.78
C SER A 188 -42.85 30.40 13.52
N PRO A 189 -42.18 31.52 13.79
CA PRO A 189 -40.73 31.55 13.85
C PRO A 189 -40.23 30.46 14.81
N GLN A 190 -39.18 29.75 14.38
CA GLN A 190 -38.52 28.74 15.21
C GLN A 190 -37.01 28.98 15.22
N GLU A 191 -36.50 29.38 16.37
CA GLU A 191 -35.08 29.66 16.55
C GLU A 191 -34.24 28.40 16.37
N THR A 192 -34.73 27.30 16.94
CA THR A 192 -34.12 25.98 16.84
C THR A 192 -35.02 25.03 16.06
N LEU A 193 -34.45 24.29 15.12
CA LEU A 193 -35.12 23.18 14.44
C LEU A 193 -34.43 21.87 14.80
N THR A 194 -35.19 20.80 14.95
CA THR A 194 -34.66 19.44 14.93
C THR A 194 -35.37 18.69 13.83
N VAL A 195 -34.61 18.26 12.82
CA VAL A 195 -35.12 17.70 11.58
C VAL A 195 -34.57 16.30 11.42
N ALA A 196 -35.45 15.31 11.39
CA ALA A 196 -35.06 13.93 11.11
C ALA A 196 -34.68 13.77 9.64
N THR A 197 -33.95 12.71 9.34
CA THR A 197 -33.71 12.24 7.98
C THR A 197 -35.04 11.82 7.33
N ALA A 198 -35.12 11.93 6.01
CA ALA A 198 -36.31 11.54 5.25
C ALA A 198 -36.46 10.01 5.12
N ASP A 199 -35.39 9.25 5.36
CA ASP A 199 -35.43 7.79 5.46
C ASP A 199 -35.99 7.36 6.82
N LEU A 200 -37.18 6.75 6.81
CA LEU A 200 -37.85 6.27 8.03
C LEU A 200 -37.12 5.13 8.76
N THR A 201 -36.09 4.54 8.13
CA THR A 201 -35.24 3.50 8.72
C THR A 201 -33.96 4.06 9.35
N ASP A 202 -33.64 5.32 9.08
CA ASP A 202 -32.55 6.05 9.71
C ASP A 202 -33.07 6.78 10.97
N ASN A 203 -32.25 6.80 12.03
CA ASN A 203 -32.60 7.39 13.33
C ASN A 203 -31.83 8.67 13.66
N HIS A 204 -31.08 9.22 12.71
CA HIS A 204 -30.38 10.49 12.85
C HIS A 204 -31.35 11.67 12.70
N SER A 205 -30.98 12.76 13.34
CA SER A 205 -31.64 14.04 13.14
C SER A 205 -30.63 15.16 13.31
N ALA A 206 -30.78 16.21 12.53
CA ALA A 206 -29.95 17.39 12.62
C ALA A 206 -30.65 18.46 13.46
N LYS A 207 -29.90 19.07 14.38
CA LYS A 207 -30.34 20.27 15.09
C LYS A 207 -29.77 21.49 14.40
N PHE A 208 -30.63 22.46 14.12
CA PHE A 208 -30.29 23.77 13.58
C PHE A 208 -30.63 24.84 14.60
N ASP A 209 -29.84 25.91 14.61
CA ASP A 209 -30.16 27.11 15.37
C ASP A 209 -29.83 28.34 14.54
N GLY A 210 -30.71 29.34 14.60
CA GLY A 210 -30.52 30.64 13.95
C GLY A 210 -29.38 31.42 14.58
N LEU A 211 -28.61 32.13 13.77
CA LEU A 211 -27.47 32.93 14.23
C LEU A 211 -27.50 34.34 13.66
N ILE A 212 -27.18 35.32 14.52
CA ILE A 212 -26.86 36.69 14.11
C ILE A 212 -25.38 36.94 14.35
N PHE A 213 -24.63 37.10 13.28
CA PHE A 213 -23.21 37.41 13.34
C PHE A 213 -22.97 38.92 13.45
N PRO A 214 -21.95 39.36 14.22
CA PRO A 214 -21.57 40.76 14.28
C PRO A 214 -21.08 41.25 12.92
N ALA A 215 -21.29 42.53 12.60
CA ALA A 215 -20.75 43.12 11.38
C ALA A 215 -19.20 43.06 11.39
N GLY A 216 -18.61 42.61 10.29
CA GLY A 216 -17.16 42.46 10.14
C GLY A 216 -16.67 41.01 10.22
N ALA A 217 -15.37 40.85 10.38
CA ALA A 217 -14.72 39.54 10.44
C ALA A 217 -15.08 38.80 11.73
N VAL A 218 -15.33 37.50 11.61
CA VAL A 218 -15.60 36.57 12.71
C VAL A 218 -14.46 35.56 12.73
N THR A 219 -13.74 35.49 13.85
CA THR A 219 -12.61 34.57 14.02
C THR A 219 -13.02 33.26 14.68
N ASP A 220 -14.07 33.28 15.49
CA ASP A 220 -14.56 32.13 16.24
C ASP A 220 -16.10 32.17 16.27
N PRO A 221 -16.76 31.28 15.50
CA PRO A 221 -18.21 31.24 15.39
C PRO A 221 -18.87 30.65 16.65
N THR A 222 -18.14 29.94 17.52
CA THR A 222 -18.70 29.28 18.73
C THR A 222 -19.13 30.28 19.80
N THR A 223 -18.60 31.51 19.72
CA THR A 223 -18.93 32.62 20.63
C THR A 223 -20.13 33.45 20.19
N ILE A 224 -20.68 33.15 19.01
CA ILE A 224 -21.80 33.87 18.42
C ILE A 224 -23.07 33.49 19.18
N ASN A 225 -23.80 34.51 19.64
CA ASN A 225 -25.06 34.27 20.34
C ASN A 225 -26.09 33.72 19.35
N THR A 226 -26.76 32.64 19.75
CA THR A 226 -28.06 32.21 19.18
C THR A 226 -29.01 33.40 19.22
N ASN A 227 -29.75 33.64 18.13
CA ASN A 227 -30.56 34.85 17.96
C ASN A 227 -31.66 34.92 19.04
N PRO A 228 -31.55 35.80 20.06
CA PRO A 228 -32.49 35.80 21.18
C PRO A 228 -33.74 36.67 20.91
N GLY A 229 -33.98 37.04 19.65
CA GLY A 229 -34.98 38.02 19.23
C GLY A 229 -36.38 37.48 18.98
N THR A 230 -37.30 38.38 18.61
CA THR A 230 -38.66 38.05 18.09
C THR A 230 -38.71 37.94 16.57
N ASP A 231 -37.62 38.34 15.90
CA ASP A 231 -37.38 38.22 14.48
C ASP A 231 -36.43 37.04 14.33
N ASP A 232 -36.99 35.92 13.91
CA ASP A 232 -36.36 34.61 13.88
C ASP A 232 -36.44 34.11 12.45
N ASP A 233 -35.31 33.58 11.96
CA ASP A 233 -35.00 33.54 10.53
C ASP A 233 -34.96 32.13 9.95
N LEU A 234 -35.04 31.07 10.78
CA LEU A 234 -35.15 29.72 10.24
C LEU A 234 -36.52 29.48 9.62
N ASN A 235 -37.66 29.80 10.25
CA ASN A 235 -39.02 29.63 9.66
C ASN A 235 -39.16 28.54 8.55
N PRO A 236 -39.33 27.25 8.90
CA PRO A 236 -39.29 26.17 7.92
C PRO A 236 -40.59 26.02 7.11
N ASN A 237 -40.47 25.37 5.95
CA ASN A 237 -41.54 24.77 5.17
C ASN A 237 -41.08 23.42 4.60
N ALA A 238 -41.92 22.75 3.80
CA ALA A 238 -41.62 21.41 3.26
C ALA A 238 -40.38 21.28 2.35
N ILE A 239 -39.71 22.38 2.00
CA ILE A 239 -38.54 22.38 1.10
C ILE A 239 -37.27 22.82 1.84
N GLY A 240 -37.40 23.51 2.97
CA GLY A 240 -36.26 24.08 3.68
C GLY A 240 -36.70 25.22 4.60
N PHE A 241 -35.85 26.23 4.76
CA PHE A 241 -36.02 27.25 5.79
C PHE A 241 -35.57 28.64 5.30
N GLY A 242 -36.05 29.70 5.95
CA GLY A 242 -36.02 31.09 5.50
C GLY A 242 -37.31 31.51 4.79
N VAL A 243 -38.48 31.09 5.30
CA VAL A 243 -39.79 31.27 4.64
C VAL A 243 -40.79 32.03 5.52
N LYS A 244 -41.59 32.97 4.96
CA LYS A 244 -42.87 33.36 5.60
C LYS A 244 -44.02 33.60 4.63
N GLY A 245 -45.19 33.11 5.02
CA GLY A 245 -46.46 33.27 4.32
C GLY A 245 -46.93 34.72 4.24
N GLY A 246 -46.34 35.51 3.35
CA GLY A 246 -46.93 36.75 2.86
C GLY A 246 -45.99 37.94 2.68
N GLN A 247 -45.06 38.23 3.59
CA GLN A 247 -44.07 39.33 3.45
C GLN A 247 -42.80 39.06 4.31
N ALA A 248 -41.64 38.90 3.64
CA ALA A 248 -40.24 38.95 4.10
C ALA A 248 -39.89 38.40 5.51
N SER A 249 -39.59 37.10 5.60
CA SER A 249 -38.73 36.51 6.65
C SER A 249 -37.80 35.54 5.93
N GLN A 250 -36.52 35.88 5.92
CA GLN A 250 -35.45 35.38 5.06
C GLN A 250 -34.17 35.63 5.84
N LEU A 251 -33.14 34.82 5.65
CA LEU A 251 -31.86 35.09 6.27
C LEU A 251 -31.33 36.41 5.72
N ASN A 252 -31.20 37.40 6.60
CA ASN A 252 -30.78 38.75 6.30
C ASN A 252 -29.25 38.85 6.28
N GLN A 253 -28.75 40.09 6.14
CA GLN A 253 -27.32 40.36 6.13
C GLN A 253 -26.67 39.98 7.45
N ASN A 254 -25.62 39.16 7.39
CA ASN A 254 -24.91 38.63 8.56
C ASN A 254 -25.74 37.66 9.41
N GLU A 255 -26.83 37.13 8.88
CA GLU A 255 -27.55 36.03 9.52
C GLU A 255 -27.10 34.70 8.92
N GLY A 256 -27.44 33.64 9.62
CA GLY A 256 -27.11 32.30 9.21
C GLY A 256 -27.62 31.29 10.21
N PHE A 257 -26.98 30.14 10.23
CA PHE A 257 -27.36 29.04 11.09
C PHE A 257 -26.14 28.21 11.45
N PHE A 258 -26.26 27.38 12.47
CA PHE A 258 -25.39 26.23 12.59
C PHE A 258 -26.20 24.95 12.48
N VAL A 259 -25.48 23.86 12.22
CA VAL A 259 -25.99 22.49 12.20
C VAL A 259 -25.10 21.62 13.07
N GLN A 260 -25.72 20.65 13.74
CA GLN A 260 -25.07 19.58 14.49
C GLN A 260 -25.97 18.35 14.47
N ASP A 261 -25.46 17.18 14.84
CA ASP A 261 -26.33 16.06 15.19
C ASP A 261 -27.18 16.41 16.44
N ALA A 262 -28.46 16.03 16.44
CA ALA A 262 -29.38 16.33 17.54
C ALA A 262 -29.11 15.50 18.81
N ALA A 263 -28.49 14.32 18.68
CA ALA A 263 -28.04 13.49 19.78
C ALA A 263 -26.73 13.99 20.40
N TRP A 264 -26.01 14.89 19.72
CA TRP A 264 -24.77 15.48 20.21
C TRP A 264 -24.94 16.17 21.57
N THR A 265 -23.97 15.94 22.46
CA THR A 265 -23.85 16.65 23.73
C THR A 265 -22.40 16.98 24.02
N SER A 266 -22.14 18.12 24.65
CA SER A 266 -20.77 18.51 25.07
C SER A 266 -20.11 17.59 26.11
N ALA A 267 -20.83 16.56 26.59
CA ALA A 267 -20.30 15.54 27.50
C ALA A 267 -19.78 14.29 26.77
N SER A 268 -20.05 14.15 25.47
CA SER A 268 -19.60 13.04 24.62
C SER A 268 -19.40 13.56 23.19
N PRO A 269 -18.37 14.39 22.95
CA PRO A 269 -18.19 15.11 21.68
C PRO A 269 -17.99 14.16 20.49
N ASP A 270 -17.15 13.14 20.64
CA ASP A 270 -16.83 12.18 19.57
C ASP A 270 -17.98 11.17 19.27
N ALA A 271 -19.13 11.31 19.93
CA ALA A 271 -20.33 10.54 19.60
C ALA A 271 -21.33 11.48 18.93
N ASN A 272 -21.65 11.19 17.67
CA ASN A 272 -22.62 11.92 16.83
C ASN A 272 -22.03 13.16 16.15
N GLU A 273 -21.03 12.92 15.30
CA GLU A 273 -20.42 13.90 14.41
C GLU A 273 -21.13 13.92 13.05
N ILE A 274 -20.97 15.01 12.31
CA ILE A 274 -21.45 15.16 10.93
C ILE A 274 -20.25 15.30 9.98
N GLY A 275 -20.34 14.72 8.77
CA GLY A 275 -19.28 14.78 7.76
C GLY A 275 -19.40 15.98 6.81
N GLY A 276 -20.48 16.75 6.90
CA GLY A 276 -20.73 17.86 5.98
C GLY A 276 -22.20 18.24 5.83
N ILE A 277 -22.45 19.32 5.10
CA ILE A 277 -23.79 19.74 4.66
C ILE A 277 -23.82 20.09 3.17
N ARG A 278 -24.97 19.86 2.55
CA ARG A 278 -25.25 20.24 1.17
C ARG A 278 -26.61 20.91 1.10
N PHE A 279 -26.71 22.05 0.42
CA PHE A 279 -27.97 22.78 0.28
C PHE A 279 -28.02 23.67 -0.95
N ASP A 280 -29.25 24.03 -1.31
CA ASP A 280 -29.53 25.00 -2.35
C ASP A 280 -29.67 26.40 -1.75
N VAL A 281 -29.19 27.40 -2.49
CA VAL A 281 -29.21 28.82 -2.07
C VAL A 281 -30.09 29.63 -3.00
N GLN A 282 -31.21 30.12 -2.48
CA GLN A 282 -32.12 31.00 -3.21
C GLN A 282 -31.96 32.46 -2.77
N GLY A 283 -31.73 33.35 -3.72
CA GLY A 283 -31.72 34.81 -3.49
C GLY A 283 -33.12 35.41 -3.58
N VAL A 284 -33.55 36.11 -2.52
CA VAL A 284 -34.87 36.74 -2.41
C VAL A 284 -34.76 38.25 -2.60
N GLY A 285 -35.78 38.89 -3.20
CA GLY A 285 -35.87 40.35 -3.26
C GLY A 285 -34.79 41.00 -4.14
N GLY A 286 -34.41 40.36 -5.24
CA GLY A 286 -33.51 40.92 -6.26
C GLY A 286 -32.02 40.69 -6.01
N VAL A 287 -31.66 39.88 -5.01
CA VAL A 287 -30.28 39.42 -4.76
C VAL A 287 -29.71 38.73 -6.00
N LYS A 288 -28.48 39.09 -6.39
CA LYS A 288 -27.77 38.48 -7.53
C LYS A 288 -26.45 37.83 -7.16
N SER A 289 -25.96 38.07 -5.95
CA SER A 289 -24.83 37.31 -5.41
C SER A 289 -24.95 37.16 -3.91
N VAL A 290 -24.60 35.98 -3.42
CA VAL A 290 -24.56 35.62 -2.01
C VAL A 290 -23.14 35.16 -1.69
N ASN A 291 -22.51 35.82 -0.71
CA ASN A 291 -21.31 35.33 -0.06
C ASN A 291 -21.73 34.40 1.08
N ILE A 292 -21.14 33.21 1.10
CA ILE A 292 -21.34 32.18 2.09
C ILE A 292 -20.02 32.05 2.83
N GLU A 293 -20.00 32.42 4.10
CA GLU A 293 -18.86 32.24 4.99
C GLU A 293 -19.20 31.09 5.94
N TRP A 294 -18.30 30.13 6.10
CA TRP A 294 -18.57 28.93 6.88
C TRP A 294 -17.38 28.49 7.71
N TRP A 295 -17.67 27.74 8.78
CA TRP A 295 -16.68 27.16 9.67
C TRP A 295 -17.09 25.76 10.06
N THR A 296 -16.13 24.87 10.17
CA THR A 296 -16.31 23.55 10.80
C THR A 296 -15.64 23.59 12.17
N VAL A 297 -16.33 23.01 13.16
CA VAL A 297 -15.90 23.04 14.56
C VAL A 297 -15.94 21.61 15.07
N ASP A 298 -14.81 21.18 15.63
CA ASP A 298 -14.65 19.90 16.30
C ASP A 298 -14.12 20.14 17.71
N ASN A 299 -14.76 19.52 18.70
CA ASN A 299 -14.46 19.62 20.11
C ASN A 299 -14.41 21.08 20.62
N GLY A 300 -15.24 21.94 20.04
CA GLY A 300 -15.29 23.39 20.32
C GLY A 300 -14.13 24.20 19.71
N ILE A 301 -13.32 23.60 18.84
CA ILE A 301 -12.20 24.23 18.14
C ILE A 301 -12.57 24.38 16.66
N VAL A 302 -12.33 25.56 16.08
CA VAL A 302 -12.44 25.76 14.63
C VAL A 302 -11.31 25.00 13.94
N ILE A 303 -11.66 24.03 13.09
CA ILE A 303 -10.69 23.25 12.32
C ILE A 303 -10.56 23.76 10.88
N GLU A 304 -11.66 24.25 10.30
CA GLU A 304 -11.67 24.80 8.94
C GLU A 304 -12.56 26.04 8.84
N HIS A 305 -12.20 26.95 7.93
CA HIS A 305 -12.93 28.18 7.61
C HIS A 305 -12.85 28.43 6.11
N GLY A 306 -14.00 28.73 5.51
CA GLY A 306 -14.09 29.03 4.09
C GLY A 306 -14.99 30.22 3.79
N THR A 307 -14.82 30.76 2.58
CA THR A 307 -15.71 31.80 2.06
C THR A 307 -15.84 31.65 0.56
N ASP A 308 -17.09 31.54 0.10
CA ASP A 308 -17.42 31.44 -1.32
C ASP A 308 -18.42 32.52 -1.72
N THR A 309 -18.46 32.84 -3.01
CA THR A 309 -19.48 33.70 -3.60
C THR A 309 -20.25 32.92 -4.67
N VAL A 310 -21.55 32.72 -4.44
CA VAL A 310 -22.45 32.18 -5.47
C VAL A 310 -23.09 33.31 -6.25
N VAL A 311 -23.14 33.16 -7.57
CA VAL A 311 -23.76 34.13 -8.50
C VAL A 311 -25.12 33.61 -8.94
N LEU A 312 -26.13 34.45 -8.80
CA LEU A 312 -27.53 34.16 -9.04
C LEU A 312 -27.97 34.91 -10.32
N PRO A 313 -28.27 34.21 -11.44
CA PRO A 313 -28.54 34.82 -12.74
C PRO A 313 -29.71 35.84 -12.78
N GLY A 314 -30.58 35.87 -11.77
CA GLY A 314 -31.68 36.83 -11.65
C GLY A 314 -32.50 36.68 -10.37
N GLY A 315 -33.45 37.59 -10.15
CA GLY A 315 -34.25 37.59 -8.90
C GLY A 315 -35.09 36.31 -8.75
N SER A 316 -34.88 35.59 -7.65
CA SER A 316 -35.44 34.26 -7.31
C SER A 316 -34.75 33.06 -7.97
N SER A 317 -33.57 33.21 -8.57
CA SER A 317 -32.79 32.04 -9.01
C SER A 317 -32.19 31.29 -7.81
N VAL A 318 -32.02 29.99 -8.00
CA VAL A 318 -31.45 29.05 -7.03
C VAL A 318 -30.07 28.64 -7.52
N PHE A 319 -29.07 28.64 -6.63
CA PHE A 319 -27.82 27.92 -6.82
C PHE A 319 -27.98 26.56 -6.18
N GLU A 320 -27.84 25.49 -6.95
CA GLU A 320 -28.08 24.13 -6.49
C GLU A 320 -26.80 23.49 -5.94
N ASN A 321 -26.93 22.66 -4.91
CA ASN A 321 -25.86 21.82 -4.36
C ASN A 321 -24.61 22.58 -3.93
N TYR A 322 -24.77 23.67 -3.17
CA TYR A 322 -23.64 24.21 -2.42
C TYR A 322 -23.26 23.23 -1.31
N THR A 323 -22.01 22.78 -1.32
CA THR A 323 -21.52 21.72 -0.44
C THR A 323 -20.41 22.24 0.45
N ILE A 324 -20.50 21.94 1.74
CA ILE A 324 -19.44 22.04 2.73
C ILE A 324 -19.17 20.62 3.22
N GLU A 325 -18.03 20.06 2.83
CA GLU A 325 -17.53 18.77 3.31
C GLU A 325 -16.33 19.05 4.21
N SER A 326 -16.26 18.40 5.36
CA SER A 326 -15.08 18.42 6.20
C SER A 326 -14.19 17.23 5.88
N ALA A 327 -12.87 17.39 6.00
CA ALA A 327 -11.92 16.30 5.78
C ALA A 327 -12.09 15.15 6.80
N ASP A 328 -12.44 15.52 8.03
CA ASP A 328 -12.78 14.63 9.14
C ASP A 328 -14.24 14.90 9.56
N SER A 329 -14.86 14.00 10.32
CA SER A 329 -16.16 14.26 10.94
C SER A 329 -16.05 15.34 12.02
N VAL A 330 -17.08 16.18 12.15
CA VAL A 330 -17.06 17.37 13.02
C VAL A 330 -18.31 17.46 13.89
N ASP A 331 -18.22 18.17 15.02
CA ASP A 331 -19.36 18.40 15.89
C ASP A 331 -20.40 19.33 15.26
N GLN A 332 -19.94 20.44 14.66
CA GLN A 332 -20.80 21.54 14.23
C GLN A 332 -20.29 22.20 12.95
N ILE A 333 -21.22 22.64 12.12
CA ILE A 333 -20.92 23.49 10.95
C ILE A 333 -21.72 24.79 11.08
N TYR A 334 -21.02 25.92 11.01
CA TYR A 334 -21.59 27.26 11.07
C TYR A 334 -21.61 27.86 9.67
N VAL A 335 -22.70 28.51 9.30
CA VAL A 335 -22.88 29.17 8.00
C VAL A 335 -23.40 30.58 8.22
N ARG A 336 -22.83 31.54 7.51
CA ARG A 336 -23.22 32.96 7.50
C ARG A 336 -23.40 33.46 6.07
N PHE A 337 -24.43 34.26 5.86
CA PHE A 337 -24.74 34.84 4.57
C PHE A 337 -24.55 36.36 4.52
N PHE A 338 -24.05 36.84 3.38
CA PHE A 338 -24.06 38.25 3.01
C PHE A 338 -24.36 38.38 1.52
N TYR A 339 -24.93 39.49 1.08
CA TYR A 339 -25.37 39.59 -0.33
C TYR A 339 -25.33 41.02 -0.88
N ASP A 340 -25.42 41.15 -2.21
CA ASP A 340 -25.22 42.41 -2.95
C ASP A 340 -26.28 43.49 -2.70
N THR A 341 -27.51 43.09 -2.36
CA THR A 341 -28.65 44.00 -2.20
C THR A 341 -29.01 44.21 -0.73
N LYS A 342 -29.19 45.46 -0.26
CA LYS A 342 -29.51 45.78 1.15
C LYS A 342 -30.92 46.33 1.35
N GLN A 343 -31.88 45.95 0.52
CA GLN A 343 -33.27 46.36 0.73
C GLN A 343 -33.85 45.55 1.89
N SER A 344 -34.79 46.12 2.65
CA SER A 344 -35.48 45.43 3.75
C SER A 344 -36.34 44.24 3.29
N THR A 345 -36.41 44.01 1.98
CA THR A 345 -37.12 42.90 1.35
C THR A 345 -36.18 41.91 0.66
N SER A 346 -34.85 42.06 0.79
CA SER A 346 -33.84 41.16 0.20
C SER A 346 -33.23 40.22 1.24
N GLY A 347 -32.98 38.96 0.86
CA GLY A 347 -32.42 37.95 1.76
C GLY A 347 -32.09 36.64 1.06
N VAL A 348 -31.78 35.63 1.88
CA VAL A 348 -31.42 34.28 1.44
C VAL A 348 -32.41 33.27 2.01
N ARG A 349 -32.72 32.25 1.22
CA ARG A 349 -33.45 31.06 1.62
C ARG A 349 -32.60 29.83 1.35
N VAL A 350 -32.65 28.87 2.28
CA VAL A 350 -31.97 27.57 2.19
C VAL A 350 -33.00 26.52 1.80
N GLU A 351 -32.72 25.77 0.74
CA GLU A 351 -33.59 24.72 0.20
C GLU A 351 -32.85 23.40 0.10
N ASN A 352 -33.59 22.29 0.11
CA ASN A 352 -33.06 20.93 -0.12
C ASN A 352 -31.82 20.62 0.72
N LEU A 353 -31.83 21.00 2.01
CA LEU A 353 -30.71 20.76 2.89
C LEU A 353 -30.57 19.28 3.21
N GLU A 354 -29.34 18.80 3.07
CA GLU A 354 -28.90 17.46 3.37
C GLU A 354 -27.70 17.53 4.33
N VAL A 355 -27.60 16.56 5.21
CA VAL A 355 -26.51 16.44 6.19
C VAL A 355 -25.85 15.09 5.99
N ALA A 356 -24.53 15.07 5.95
CA ALA A 356 -23.78 13.83 5.92
C ALA A 356 -23.65 13.28 7.34
N PHE A 357 -24.32 12.17 7.62
CA PHE A 357 -24.11 11.40 8.84
C PHE A 357 -23.16 10.23 8.53
N PRO A 358 -22.25 9.87 9.45
CA PRO A 358 -21.58 8.58 9.40
C PRO A 358 -22.62 7.46 9.33
N SER A 359 -22.35 6.40 8.58
CA SER A 359 -23.25 5.25 8.52
C SER A 359 -23.52 4.72 9.93
N SER A 360 -24.74 4.28 10.21
CA SER A 360 -25.10 3.69 11.51
C SER A 360 -24.47 2.32 11.77
N SER A 361 -23.74 1.78 10.78
CA SER A 361 -23.02 0.52 10.84
C SER A 361 -21.76 0.63 9.99
N GLU A 362 -20.69 -0.02 10.44
CA GLU A 362 -19.46 -0.11 9.66
C GLU A 362 -19.71 -0.86 8.35
N VAL A 363 -19.05 -0.41 7.29
CA VAL A 363 -19.01 -1.08 6.00
C VAL A 363 -17.65 -1.75 5.86
N THR A 364 -17.65 -2.96 5.32
CA THR A 364 -16.42 -3.68 4.96
C THR A 364 -15.88 -3.13 3.65
N VAL A 365 -14.63 -2.67 3.67
CA VAL A 365 -13.89 -2.22 2.50
C VAL A 365 -12.73 -3.17 2.28
N VAL A 366 -12.48 -3.55 1.02
CA VAL A 366 -11.34 -4.38 0.63
C VAL A 366 -10.48 -3.57 -0.33
N ASN A 367 -9.24 -3.32 0.07
CA ASN A 367 -8.21 -2.76 -0.78
C ASN A 367 -7.34 -3.89 -1.34
N HIS A 368 -6.85 -3.72 -2.55
CA HIS A 368 -5.98 -4.68 -3.21
C HIS A 368 -4.61 -4.03 -3.40
N GLU A 369 -3.59 -4.58 -2.75
CA GLU A 369 -2.22 -4.08 -2.84
C GLU A 369 -1.34 -5.06 -3.60
N ASP A 370 -0.42 -4.54 -4.41
CA ASP A 370 0.49 -5.37 -5.19
C ASP A 370 1.58 -5.96 -4.28
N LEU A 371 1.48 -7.25 -3.99
CA LEU A 371 2.47 -7.98 -3.19
C LEU A 371 3.59 -8.53 -4.07
N GLY A 372 3.27 -8.90 -5.32
CA GLY A 372 4.19 -9.58 -6.21
C GLY A 372 5.48 -8.80 -6.49
N THR A 373 5.43 -7.48 -6.59
CA THR A 373 6.63 -6.65 -6.82
C THR A 373 7.53 -6.53 -5.59
N HIS A 374 7.06 -6.94 -4.41
CA HIS A 374 7.82 -6.97 -3.17
C HIS A 374 8.38 -8.36 -2.83
N LEU A 375 7.99 -9.40 -3.56
CA LEU A 375 8.56 -10.74 -3.43
C LEU A 375 9.73 -10.84 -4.41
N VAL A 376 10.94 -10.95 -3.85
CA VAL A 376 12.18 -10.92 -4.61
C VAL A 376 12.91 -12.24 -4.40
N PHE A 377 13.32 -12.85 -5.50
CA PHE A 377 14.30 -13.92 -5.54
C PHE A 377 15.61 -13.32 -6.02
N GLU A 378 16.67 -13.50 -5.25
CA GLU A 378 18.03 -13.08 -5.62
C GLU A 378 18.78 -14.30 -6.15
N ASP A 379 19.51 -14.11 -7.25
CA ASP A 379 20.32 -15.17 -7.83
C ASP A 379 21.47 -15.49 -6.88
N ALA A 380 21.64 -16.77 -6.54
CA ALA A 380 22.77 -17.25 -5.76
C ALA A 380 24.13 -17.02 -6.42
N GLY A 381 24.13 -16.82 -7.74
CA GLY A 381 25.31 -16.72 -8.56
C GLY A 381 26.17 -18.00 -8.59
N PRO A 382 27.22 -18.06 -9.43
CA PRO A 382 28.21 -19.11 -9.34
C PRO A 382 29.16 -18.88 -8.15
N THR A 383 29.04 -19.67 -7.09
CA THR A 383 29.94 -19.61 -5.93
C THR A 383 31.14 -20.58 -6.03
N PHE A 384 32.32 -20.11 -5.61
CA PHE A 384 33.49 -20.98 -5.39
C PHE A 384 33.44 -21.59 -3.98
N ASP A 385 33.13 -22.88 -3.85
CA ASP A 385 33.31 -23.65 -2.61
C ASP A 385 34.34 -24.78 -2.79
N GLY A 386 35.01 -25.18 -1.71
CA GLY A 386 35.80 -26.41 -1.66
C GLY A 386 37.11 -26.42 -2.45
N ILE A 387 37.81 -25.29 -2.60
CA ILE A 387 39.15 -25.25 -3.22
C ILE A 387 40.10 -26.17 -2.43
N THR A 388 40.30 -27.40 -2.93
CA THR A 388 41.20 -28.39 -2.36
C THR A 388 42.28 -28.70 -3.39
N GLY A 389 43.49 -28.20 -3.13
CA GLY A 389 44.64 -28.44 -4.02
C GLY A 389 44.95 -29.94 -4.13
N ASP A 390 44.78 -30.51 -5.32
CA ASP A 390 45.26 -31.86 -5.62
C ASP A 390 46.77 -31.86 -5.95
N ALA A 391 47.44 -32.96 -5.61
CA ALA A 391 48.88 -33.14 -5.65
C ALA A 391 49.39 -33.75 -6.99
N THR A 392 48.63 -33.64 -8.09
CA THR A 392 49.06 -34.13 -9.41
C THR A 392 49.27 -32.99 -10.42
N PRO A 393 50.40 -32.93 -11.18
CA PRO A 393 50.75 -31.73 -11.95
C PRO A 393 50.08 -31.64 -13.33
N PHE A 394 49.57 -30.45 -13.66
CA PHE A 394 49.09 -30.02 -14.99
C PHE A 394 49.92 -28.83 -15.50
N GLN A 395 50.14 -28.75 -16.81
CA GLN A 395 50.77 -27.59 -17.47
C GLN A 395 49.69 -26.62 -17.95
N VAL A 396 49.67 -25.40 -17.42
CA VAL A 396 48.94 -24.29 -18.04
C VAL A 396 49.70 -23.89 -19.30
N GLY A 397 49.18 -24.25 -20.48
CA GLY A 397 49.81 -24.00 -21.78
C GLY A 397 49.73 -22.53 -22.26
N LEU A 398 49.40 -21.60 -21.37
CA LEU A 398 49.06 -20.21 -21.69
C LEU A 398 50.14 -19.27 -21.15
N ALA A 399 50.58 -18.32 -21.98
CA ALA A 399 51.51 -17.27 -21.59
C ALA A 399 50.76 -16.07 -20.97
N ALA A 400 51.48 -15.16 -20.29
CA ALA A 400 50.90 -13.92 -19.78
C ALA A 400 50.08 -13.16 -20.84
N ASN A 401 48.91 -12.66 -20.44
CA ASN A 401 47.88 -12.04 -21.30
C ASN A 401 47.24 -13.01 -22.30
N GLN A 402 47.22 -14.31 -22.00
CA GLN A 402 46.37 -15.29 -22.68
C GLN A 402 45.21 -15.67 -21.76
N GLN A 403 44.10 -15.98 -22.39
CA GLN A 403 42.84 -16.33 -21.76
C GLN A 403 42.39 -17.70 -22.28
N ASP A 404 41.76 -18.48 -21.41
CA ASP A 404 40.98 -19.66 -21.78
C ASP A 404 39.55 -19.51 -21.25
N THR A 405 38.60 -20.12 -21.95
CA THR A 405 37.17 -20.01 -21.66
C THR A 405 36.54 -21.39 -21.62
N GLY A 406 35.79 -21.69 -20.58
CA GLY A 406 35.03 -22.94 -20.45
C GLY A 406 33.56 -22.68 -20.14
N THR A 407 32.74 -23.70 -20.36
CA THR A 407 31.34 -23.75 -19.88
C THR A 407 31.29 -24.67 -18.67
N PHE A 408 30.38 -24.42 -17.73
CA PHE A 408 30.14 -25.35 -16.64
C PHE A 408 29.51 -26.67 -17.14
N ASP A 409 29.80 -27.77 -16.44
CA ASP A 409 29.24 -29.10 -16.75
C ASP A 409 27.78 -29.25 -16.24
N LEU A 410 27.30 -28.28 -15.46
CA LEU A 410 25.94 -28.18 -14.93
C LEU A 410 25.22 -26.94 -15.48
N THR A 411 23.90 -27.02 -15.60
CA THR A 411 23.04 -25.91 -16.01
C THR A 411 23.15 -24.76 -14.99
N PRO A 412 23.50 -23.54 -15.42
CA PRO A 412 23.63 -22.38 -14.53
C PRO A 412 22.32 -22.04 -13.82
N GLY A 413 22.40 -21.54 -12.58
CA GLY A 413 21.25 -21.27 -11.72
C GLY A 413 20.85 -22.44 -10.80
N ALA A 414 21.26 -23.67 -11.11
CA ALA A 414 21.09 -24.81 -10.22
C ALA A 414 22.43 -25.17 -9.59
N ASP A 415 22.72 -24.55 -8.45
CA ASP A 415 23.83 -24.87 -7.54
C ASP A 415 25.24 -24.84 -8.12
N GLY A 416 26.06 -23.97 -7.55
CA GLY A 416 27.47 -24.28 -7.28
C GLY A 416 28.20 -24.88 -8.47
N SER A 417 28.35 -24.09 -9.53
CA SER A 417 29.37 -24.39 -10.52
C SER A 417 30.74 -24.25 -9.87
N HIS A 418 31.16 -25.29 -9.16
CA HIS A 418 32.45 -25.36 -8.51
C HIS A 418 33.51 -25.44 -9.59
N VAL A 419 34.20 -24.34 -9.86
CA VAL A 419 35.47 -24.44 -10.59
C VAL A 419 36.47 -25.06 -9.63
N THR A 420 36.56 -26.38 -9.67
CA THR A 420 37.66 -27.08 -9.01
C THR A 420 38.92 -26.92 -9.86
N ILE A 421 39.77 -25.94 -9.55
CA ILE A 421 41.09 -25.83 -10.16
C ILE A 421 41.96 -26.95 -9.60
N THR A 422 41.97 -28.07 -10.31
CA THR A 422 42.48 -29.34 -9.80
C THR A 422 43.99 -29.54 -9.99
N ALA A 423 44.74 -28.60 -10.57
CA ALA A 423 46.18 -28.79 -10.72
C ALA A 423 46.99 -27.50 -11.01
N TYR A 424 47.97 -27.23 -10.16
CA TYR A 424 49.05 -26.27 -10.42
C TYR A 424 50.40 -27.00 -10.55
N THR A 425 51.21 -26.62 -11.53
CA THR A 425 52.67 -26.74 -11.41
C THR A 425 53.17 -25.37 -11.00
N ASP A 426 54.04 -25.33 -9.97
CA ASP A 426 54.69 -24.15 -9.37
C ASP A 426 54.28 -22.82 -10.00
N LEU A 427 53.35 -22.10 -9.37
CA LEU A 427 52.87 -20.79 -9.82
C LEU A 427 53.98 -19.73 -9.87
N GLY A 428 55.22 -20.10 -9.48
CA GLY A 428 56.40 -19.24 -9.52
C GLY A 428 56.42 -18.19 -8.41
N GLY A 429 55.38 -18.14 -7.58
CA GLY A 429 55.31 -17.34 -6.36
C GLY A 429 55.68 -18.17 -5.12
N THR A 430 56.24 -17.51 -4.11
CA THR A 430 56.71 -18.20 -2.89
C THR A 430 55.74 -18.05 -1.71
N ALA A 431 54.71 -17.21 -1.86
CA ALA A 431 53.62 -17.02 -0.90
C ALA A 431 52.34 -16.58 -1.64
N ILE A 432 51.51 -17.54 -2.04
CA ILE A 432 50.26 -17.25 -2.77
C ILE A 432 49.11 -17.04 -1.79
N GLU A 433 48.33 -15.98 -2.02
CA GLU A 433 47.06 -15.69 -1.36
C GLU A 433 45.91 -15.74 -2.38
N GLU A 434 44.77 -16.25 -1.96
CA GLU A 434 43.52 -16.31 -2.72
C GLU A 434 42.64 -15.15 -2.28
N ILE A 435 42.29 -14.28 -3.22
CA ILE A 435 41.47 -13.09 -2.98
C ILE A 435 40.18 -13.25 -3.77
N LEU A 436 39.08 -13.48 -3.07
CA LEU A 436 37.72 -13.46 -3.61
C LEU A 436 37.18 -12.03 -3.50
N ASN A 437 36.56 -11.52 -4.56
CA ASN A 437 35.85 -10.24 -4.50
C ASN A 437 34.54 -10.35 -3.71
N ALA A 438 33.91 -9.20 -3.46
CA ALA A 438 32.73 -9.13 -2.60
C ALA A 438 31.50 -9.85 -3.18
N ASP A 439 31.40 -9.94 -4.51
CA ASP A 439 30.33 -10.59 -5.26
C ASP A 439 30.64 -12.07 -5.59
N GLY A 440 31.71 -12.64 -5.02
CA GLY A 440 32.05 -14.06 -5.21
C GLY A 440 32.44 -14.50 -6.62
N THR A 441 32.39 -13.63 -7.64
CA THR A 441 32.51 -14.04 -9.05
C THR A 441 33.94 -13.98 -9.59
N THR A 442 34.87 -13.40 -8.83
CA THR A 442 36.26 -13.23 -9.24
C THR A 442 37.22 -13.72 -8.18
N LEU A 443 37.95 -14.79 -8.50
CA LEU A 443 39.03 -15.32 -7.68
C LEU A 443 40.38 -14.90 -8.25
N THR A 444 41.17 -14.16 -7.46
CA THR A 444 42.52 -13.74 -7.83
C THR A 444 43.57 -14.51 -7.02
N TYR A 445 44.56 -15.07 -7.72
CA TYR A 445 45.74 -15.67 -7.10
C TYR A 445 46.88 -14.65 -7.07
N HIS A 446 47.22 -14.18 -5.88
CA HIS A 446 48.20 -13.10 -5.65
C HIS A 446 49.49 -13.64 -5.02
N ASP A 447 50.66 -13.31 -5.58
CA ASP A 447 51.95 -13.61 -4.93
C ASP A 447 52.35 -12.49 -3.99
N VAL A 448 52.14 -12.71 -2.69
CA VAL A 448 52.46 -11.79 -1.60
C VAL A 448 53.95 -11.44 -1.56
N ALA A 449 54.83 -12.34 -2.02
CA ALA A 449 56.27 -12.11 -2.01
C ALA A 449 56.71 -11.06 -3.05
N THR A 450 55.99 -10.98 -4.18
CA THR A 450 56.28 -10.06 -5.29
C THR A 450 55.23 -8.97 -5.48
N ASP A 451 54.16 -8.97 -4.68
CA ASP A 451 53.03 -8.04 -4.76
C ASP A 451 52.45 -8.01 -6.18
N THR A 452 52.20 -9.21 -6.75
CA THR A 452 51.80 -9.37 -8.15
C THR A 452 50.68 -10.40 -8.29
N ASP A 453 49.62 -10.03 -9.01
CA ASP A 453 48.54 -10.94 -9.39
C ASP A 453 49.00 -11.87 -10.51
N LEU A 454 48.84 -13.17 -10.31
CA LEU A 454 49.33 -14.20 -11.23
C LEU A 454 48.23 -14.69 -12.16
N TYR A 455 47.07 -15.00 -11.59
CA TYR A 455 45.92 -15.54 -12.31
C TYR A 455 44.64 -14.93 -11.78
N GLN A 456 43.66 -14.83 -12.66
CA GLN A 456 42.31 -14.44 -12.31
C GLN A 456 41.33 -15.41 -12.95
N LEU A 457 40.37 -15.87 -12.16
CA LEU A 457 39.26 -16.65 -12.63
C LEU A 457 38.01 -15.82 -12.42
N ASN A 458 37.30 -15.53 -13.52
CA ASN A 458 36.02 -14.85 -13.48
C ASN A 458 34.94 -15.85 -13.87
N VAL A 459 33.82 -15.83 -13.18
CA VAL A 459 32.65 -16.66 -13.49
C VAL A 459 31.47 -15.79 -13.93
N THR A 460 30.65 -16.34 -14.81
CA THR A 460 29.35 -15.82 -15.22
C THR A 460 28.38 -16.99 -15.21
N ASP A 461 27.07 -16.76 -15.32
CA ASP A 461 26.13 -17.87 -15.31
C ASP A 461 26.48 -18.86 -16.44
N SER A 462 26.79 -18.37 -17.62
CA SER A 462 27.09 -19.23 -18.77
C SER A 462 28.47 -19.92 -18.77
N GLY A 463 29.38 -19.62 -17.84
CA GLY A 463 30.71 -20.23 -17.82
C GLY A 463 31.78 -19.46 -17.05
N TYR A 464 33.04 -19.67 -17.42
CA TYR A 464 34.17 -19.03 -16.73
C TYR A 464 35.27 -18.58 -17.70
N THR A 465 36.01 -17.55 -17.30
CA THR A 465 37.25 -17.13 -17.95
C THR A 465 38.44 -17.28 -17.02
N PHE A 466 39.47 -17.96 -17.51
CA PHE A 466 40.76 -18.06 -16.83
C PHE A 466 41.77 -17.17 -17.51
N ASP A 467 42.26 -16.17 -16.79
CA ASP A 467 43.18 -15.16 -17.28
C ASP A 467 44.56 -15.32 -16.62
N VAL A 468 45.60 -15.48 -17.46
CA VAL A 468 47.00 -15.47 -16.98
C VAL A 468 47.48 -14.03 -16.94
N LEU A 469 47.44 -13.40 -15.77
CA LEU A 469 47.83 -12.01 -15.57
C LEU A 469 49.35 -11.83 -15.61
N PHE A 470 50.08 -12.77 -15.00
CA PHE A 470 51.53 -12.74 -14.96
C PHE A 470 52.12 -14.15 -14.99
N THR A 471 53.16 -14.34 -15.79
CA THR A 471 53.97 -15.57 -15.77
C THR A 471 55.32 -15.23 -15.14
N PRO A 472 55.66 -15.73 -13.95
CA PRO A 472 56.97 -15.50 -13.36
C PRO A 472 58.06 -15.98 -14.32
N GLN A 473 59.11 -15.18 -14.46
CA GLN A 473 60.29 -15.56 -15.25
C GLN A 473 61.00 -16.74 -14.56
N GLY A 474 60.58 -17.96 -14.87
CA GLY A 474 61.11 -19.19 -14.29
C GLY A 474 61.15 -20.38 -15.25
N GLU A 475 60.15 -20.58 -16.09
CA GLU A 475 60.08 -21.78 -16.95
C GLU A 475 59.68 -21.44 -18.39
N GLN A 476 60.63 -20.94 -19.17
CA GLN A 476 60.64 -21.27 -20.60
C GLN A 476 61.59 -22.44 -20.80
N SER A 477 61.03 -23.63 -21.03
CA SER A 477 61.73 -24.72 -21.73
C SER A 477 60.82 -25.37 -22.75
#